data_AF-A0A1T1CEU2-F1
#
_entry.id   AF-A0A1T1CEU2-F1
#
_cell.length_a   1.000
_cell.length_b   1.000
_cell.length_c   1.000
_cell.angle_alpha   90.00
_cell.angle_beta   90.00
_cell.angle_gamma   90.00
#
_symmetry.space_group_name_H-M   'P 1'
#
loop_
_entity.id
_entity.type
_entity.pdbx_description
1 polymer ?
#
loop_
_entity_poly.entity_id
_entity_poly.type
_entity_poly.pdbx_seq_one_letter_code
_entity_poly.pdbx_strand_id
1 'polypeptide(L)'
;MEMNFQSLFVAALLTLFIGFVWYHPKVFGTIWMKEAGLTEDQLKTGNMLKIFGLTYLFSLFIASIEMTLTIHQMGALGMVGGPSKMNEVLPSFTAFMADYGTAFRTYKHGALHGFISGLFFAFPMIAINGLFERKSWKYIFIHAGYWIITLTFMGAIICGWK
;
A
#
# COMPACT_ATOMS: atom_id res chain seq x y z
N MET A 1 13.09 17.92 -6.47
CA MET A 1 12.00 17.00 -6.10
C MET A 1 11.89 17.06 -4.59
N GLU A 2 10.81 17.63 -4.07
CA GLU A 2 10.57 17.63 -2.63
C GLU A 2 9.90 16.29 -2.27
N MET A 3 10.52 15.55 -1.37
CA MET A 3 10.04 14.24 -0.93
C MET A 3 9.68 14.33 0.55
N ASN A 4 8.39 14.17 0.85
CA ASN A 4 7.92 14.10 2.21
C ASN A 4 7.93 12.66 2.70
N PHE A 5 9.00 12.27 3.38
CA PHE A 5 9.12 10.94 3.98
C PHE A 5 8.14 10.70 5.13
N GLN A 6 7.55 11.74 5.73
CA GLN A 6 6.50 11.58 6.76
C GLN A 6 5.26 10.91 6.18
N SER A 7 4.99 11.13 4.87
CA SER A 7 3.88 10.48 4.16
C SER A 7 3.95 8.96 4.25
N LEU A 8 5.15 8.35 4.26
CA LEU A 8 5.31 6.89 4.39
C LEU A 8 4.82 6.38 5.74
N PHE A 9 5.23 7.04 6.82
CA PHE A 9 4.88 6.64 8.18
C PHE A 9 3.38 6.80 8.44
N VAL A 10 2.79 7.91 7.97
CA VAL A 10 1.35 8.14 8.11
C VAL A 10 0.56 7.19 7.23
N ALA A 11 0.98 6.95 5.98
CA ALA A 11 0.30 6.02 5.10
C ALA A 11 0.35 4.57 5.63
N ALA A 12 1.44 4.16 6.29
CA ALA A 12 1.55 2.85 6.93
C ALA A 12 0.54 2.64 8.08
N LEU A 13 0.11 3.70 8.76
CA LEU A 13 -0.94 3.61 9.79
C LEU A 13 -2.32 3.26 9.21
N LEU A 14 -2.55 3.52 7.91
CA LEU A 14 -3.84 3.22 7.27
C LEU A 14 -4.16 1.74 7.29
N THR A 15 -3.16 0.86 7.21
CA THR A 15 -3.36 -0.59 7.30
C THR A 15 -4.06 -0.97 8.62
N LEU A 16 -3.64 -0.38 9.74
CA LEU A 16 -4.25 -0.61 11.05
C LEU A 16 -5.64 0.04 11.15
N PHE A 17 -5.76 1.30 10.72
CA PHE A 17 -7.02 2.04 10.80
C PHE A 17 -8.13 1.42 9.93
N ILE A 18 -7.82 1.13 8.67
CA ILE A 18 -8.74 0.46 7.74
C ILE A 18 -9.00 -0.96 8.25
N GLY A 19 -8.00 -1.65 8.81
CA GLY A 19 -8.17 -2.97 9.38
C GLY A 19 -9.18 -2.98 10.53
N PHE A 20 -9.08 -2.01 11.44
CA PHE A 20 -10.02 -1.82 12.55
C PHE A 20 -11.47 -1.68 12.06
N VAL A 21 -11.71 -0.88 11.01
CA VAL A 21 -13.04 -0.69 10.43
C VAL A 21 -13.49 -1.93 9.65
N TRP A 22 -12.64 -2.45 8.76
CA TRP A 22 -12.97 -3.52 7.82
C TRP A 22 -13.30 -4.84 8.51
N TYR A 23 -12.50 -5.21 9.52
CA TYR A 23 -12.66 -6.44 10.30
C TYR A 23 -13.54 -6.25 11.54
N HIS A 24 -14.21 -5.11 11.70
CA HIS A 24 -15.23 -4.94 12.72
C HIS A 24 -16.42 -5.90 12.46
N PRO A 25 -17.06 -6.50 13.50
CA PRO A 25 -18.16 -7.47 13.32
C PRO A 25 -19.35 -6.96 12.48
N LYS A 26 -19.59 -5.64 12.51
CA LYS A 26 -20.67 -4.97 11.74
C LYS A 26 -20.32 -4.65 10.27
N VAL A 27 -19.07 -4.90 9.84
CA VAL A 27 -18.60 -4.65 8.47
C VAL A 27 -18.35 -6.00 7.78
N PHE A 28 -17.12 -6.53 7.85
CA PHE A 28 -16.79 -7.86 7.33
C PHE A 28 -16.26 -8.83 8.39
N GLY A 29 -16.06 -8.39 9.65
CA GLY A 29 -15.44 -9.18 10.70
C GLY A 29 -16.09 -10.54 10.95
N THR A 30 -17.42 -10.58 11.04
CA THR A 30 -18.17 -11.83 11.29
C THR A 30 -18.03 -12.83 10.12
N ILE A 31 -18.07 -12.33 8.88
CA ILE A 31 -17.90 -13.16 7.69
C ILE A 31 -16.44 -13.63 7.60
N TRP A 32 -15.49 -12.74 7.80
CA TRP A 32 -14.06 -13.05 7.82
C TRP A 32 -13.74 -14.16 8.81
N MET A 33 -14.16 -14.03 10.07
CA MET A 33 -13.90 -15.06 11.10
C MET A 33 -14.43 -16.42 10.68
N LYS A 34 -15.67 -16.47 10.18
CA LYS A 34 -16.29 -17.71 9.68
C LYS A 34 -15.51 -18.33 8.53
N GLU A 35 -15.16 -17.54 7.52
CA GLU A 35 -14.47 -18.04 6.32
C GLU A 35 -12.99 -18.36 6.60
N ALA A 36 -12.38 -17.72 7.59
CA ALA A 36 -11.04 -18.03 8.08
C ALA A 36 -11.01 -19.27 8.99
N GLY A 37 -12.17 -19.73 9.48
CA GLY A 37 -12.26 -20.84 10.43
C GLY A 37 -11.79 -20.48 11.84
N LEU A 38 -11.91 -19.21 12.22
CA LEU A 38 -11.44 -18.67 13.51
C LEU A 38 -12.60 -18.55 14.51
N THR A 39 -12.33 -18.91 15.76
CA THR A 39 -13.22 -18.66 16.90
C THR A 39 -12.79 -17.42 17.68
N GLU A 40 -13.72 -16.83 18.44
CA GLU A 40 -13.39 -15.69 19.31
C GLU A 40 -12.31 -16.04 20.33
N ASP A 41 -12.33 -17.26 20.87
CA ASP A 41 -11.34 -17.70 21.85
C ASP A 41 -9.94 -17.82 21.25
N GLN A 42 -9.83 -18.24 19.98
CA GLN A 42 -8.54 -18.22 19.27
C GLN A 42 -8.02 -16.79 19.11
N LEU A 43 -8.87 -15.81 18.78
CA LEU A 43 -8.45 -14.42 18.61
C LEU A 43 -7.91 -13.79 19.90
N LYS A 44 -8.47 -14.14 21.06
CA LYS A 44 -8.03 -13.64 22.37
C LYS A 44 -6.61 -14.09 22.75
N THR A 45 -6.10 -15.17 22.15
CA THR A 45 -4.75 -15.68 22.44
C THR A 45 -3.63 -14.93 21.70
N GLY A 46 -3.97 -14.01 20.79
CA GLY A 46 -3.00 -13.29 19.99
C GLY A 46 -2.13 -12.31 20.81
N ASN A 47 -0.83 -12.29 20.54
CA ASN A 47 0.06 -11.24 21.06
C ASN A 47 -0.13 -9.94 20.27
N MET A 48 -0.99 -9.05 20.78
CA MET A 48 -1.39 -7.82 20.07
C MET A 48 -0.23 -6.87 19.80
N LEU A 49 0.77 -6.80 20.70
CA LEU A 49 1.97 -5.99 20.49
C LEU A 49 2.76 -6.51 19.28
N LYS A 50 2.97 -7.83 19.20
CA LYS A 50 3.66 -8.46 18.06
C LYS A 50 2.86 -8.29 16.77
N ILE A 51 1.54 -8.53 16.81
CA ILE A 51 0.67 -8.43 15.64
C ILE A 51 0.70 -7.00 15.09
N PHE A 52 0.31 -6.01 15.89
CA PHE A 52 0.24 -4.62 15.42
C PHE A 52 1.61 -4.03 15.10
N GLY A 53 2.64 -4.37 15.89
CA GLY A 53 4.01 -3.93 15.62
C GLY A 53 4.53 -4.44 14.28
N LEU A 54 4.35 -5.74 13.99
CA LEU A 54 4.75 -6.31 12.69
C LEU A 54 3.86 -5.84 11.55
N THR A 55 2.55 -5.68 11.76
CA THR A 55 1.66 -5.10 10.74
C THR A 55 2.13 -3.71 10.33
N TYR A 56 2.49 -2.84 11.29
CA TYR A 56 2.99 -1.51 10.97
C TYR A 56 4.35 -1.57 10.27
N LEU A 57 5.28 -2.42 10.74
CA LEU A 57 6.57 -2.60 10.09
C LEU A 57 6.44 -3.06 8.62
N PHE A 58 5.60 -4.06 8.35
CA PHE A 58 5.36 -4.52 6.98
C PHE A 58 4.61 -3.48 6.16
N SER A 59 3.76 -2.67 6.78
CA SER A 59 3.11 -1.55 6.10
C SER A 59 4.10 -0.48 5.66
N LEU A 60 5.21 -0.28 6.38
CA LEU A 60 6.30 0.61 5.93
C LEU A 60 7.02 0.05 4.70
N PHE A 61 7.19 -1.26 4.60
CA PHE A 61 7.76 -1.89 3.40
C PHE A 61 6.83 -1.71 2.19
N ILE A 62 5.53 -1.90 2.39
CA ILE A 62 4.52 -1.67 1.35
C ILE A 62 4.48 -0.18 0.95
N ALA A 63 4.47 0.73 1.91
CA ALA A 63 4.49 2.16 1.63
C ALA A 63 5.75 2.57 0.83
N SER A 64 6.90 1.93 1.10
CA SER A 64 8.15 2.19 0.38
C SER A 64 8.07 1.77 -1.09
N ILE A 65 7.42 0.64 -1.41
CA ILE A 65 7.21 0.26 -2.82
C ILE A 65 6.13 1.12 -3.49
N GLU A 66 5.05 1.45 -2.77
CA GLU A 66 4.00 2.36 -3.25
C GLU A 66 4.54 3.74 -3.61
N MET A 67 5.56 4.24 -2.92
CA MET A 67 6.27 5.46 -3.30
C MET A 67 6.80 5.37 -4.73
N THR A 68 7.44 4.26 -5.10
CA THR A 68 7.96 4.07 -6.46
C THR A 68 6.83 3.89 -7.49
N LEU A 69 5.73 3.24 -7.11
CA LEU A 69 4.59 3.00 -8.00
C LEU A 69 3.74 4.25 -8.26
N THR A 70 3.73 5.21 -7.33
CA THR A 70 2.84 6.37 -7.35
C THR A 70 3.54 7.70 -7.66
N ILE A 71 4.88 7.74 -7.54
CA ILE A 71 5.70 8.94 -7.81
C ILE A 71 6.63 8.65 -8.99
N HIS A 72 6.21 9.06 -10.19
CA HIS A 72 6.96 8.80 -11.42
C HIS A 72 8.38 9.40 -11.40
N GLN A 73 8.58 10.48 -10.65
CA GLN A 73 9.90 11.08 -10.51
C GLN A 73 10.93 10.13 -9.87
N MET A 74 10.51 9.14 -9.08
CA MET A 74 11.40 8.08 -8.58
C MET A 74 11.92 7.20 -9.73
N GLY A 75 11.09 6.93 -10.73
CA GLY A 75 11.50 6.24 -11.95
C GLY A 75 12.49 7.07 -12.77
N ALA A 76 12.20 8.36 -12.98
CA ALA A 76 13.12 9.28 -13.66
C ALA A 76 14.48 9.37 -12.94
N LEU A 77 14.47 9.45 -11.61
CA LEU A 77 15.68 9.43 -10.78
C LEU A 77 16.45 8.11 -10.92
N GLY A 78 15.74 6.97 -10.96
CA GLY A 78 16.35 5.66 -11.18
C GLY A 78 17.06 5.56 -12.54
N MET A 79 16.48 6.13 -13.60
CA MET A 79 17.06 6.11 -14.95
C MET A 79 18.40 6.86 -15.06
N VAL A 80 18.64 7.85 -14.20
CA VAL A 80 19.90 8.62 -14.16
C VAL A 80 20.92 8.07 -13.16
N GLY A 81 20.67 6.88 -12.59
CA GLY A 81 21.57 6.23 -11.64
C GLY A 81 21.26 6.50 -10.16
N GLY A 82 20.11 7.11 -9.87
CA GLY A 82 19.63 7.32 -8.50
C GLY A 82 20.29 8.50 -7.78
N PRO A 83 20.03 8.65 -6.46
CA PRO A 83 20.55 9.76 -5.66
C PRO A 83 22.08 9.90 -5.69
N SER A 84 22.82 8.80 -5.86
CA SER A 84 24.28 8.79 -5.88
C SER A 84 24.89 9.44 -7.14
N LYS A 85 24.09 9.62 -8.19
CA LYS A 85 24.53 10.18 -9.49
C LYS A 85 23.99 11.57 -9.78
N MET A 86 23.37 12.22 -8.79
CA MET A 86 22.76 13.55 -8.96
C MET A 86 23.72 14.65 -9.43
N ASN A 87 25.01 14.56 -9.09
CA ASN A 87 26.03 15.54 -9.54
C ASN A 87 26.55 15.26 -10.95
N GLU A 88 26.19 14.12 -11.55
CA GLU A 88 26.63 13.67 -12.88
C GLU A 88 25.48 13.68 -13.90
N VAL A 89 24.30 14.19 -13.53
CA VAL A 89 23.12 14.17 -14.41
C VAL A 89 23.31 15.04 -15.65
N LEU A 90 22.80 14.56 -16.78
CA LEU A 90 22.82 15.30 -18.03
C LEU A 90 21.84 16.49 -17.99
N PRO A 91 22.06 17.54 -18.81
CA PRO A 91 21.14 18.68 -18.91
C PRO A 91 19.69 18.29 -19.24
N SER A 92 19.49 17.18 -19.96
CA SER A 92 18.17 16.64 -20.29
C SER A 92 17.35 16.26 -19.05
N PHE A 93 17.98 15.70 -18.02
CA PHE A 93 17.30 15.39 -16.76
C PHE A 93 16.89 16.67 -16.02
N THR A 94 17.77 17.67 -16.00
CA THR A 94 17.47 18.97 -15.37
C THR A 94 16.30 19.66 -16.06
N ALA A 95 16.31 19.71 -17.40
CA ALA A 95 15.20 20.25 -18.18
C ALA A 95 13.89 19.48 -17.93
N PHE A 96 13.95 18.13 -17.97
CA PHE A 96 12.79 17.29 -17.67
C PHE A 96 12.22 17.55 -16.27
N MET A 97 13.08 17.70 -15.26
CA MET A 97 12.63 17.96 -13.89
C MET A 97 12.11 19.40 -13.70
N ALA A 98 12.55 20.36 -14.52
CA ALA A 98 11.96 21.70 -14.56
C ALA A 98 10.52 21.66 -15.08
N ASP A 99 10.25 20.85 -16.11
CA ASP A 99 8.92 20.72 -16.72
C ASP A 99 7.97 19.81 -15.91
N TYR A 100 8.49 18.69 -15.40
CA TYR A 100 7.68 17.58 -14.86
C TYR A 100 7.96 17.24 -13.38
N GLY A 101 8.76 18.04 -12.67
CA GLY A 101 9.21 17.74 -11.31
C GLY A 101 8.09 17.57 -10.28
N THR A 102 6.90 18.09 -10.55
CA THR A 102 5.68 17.90 -9.73
C THR A 102 4.51 17.30 -10.50
N ALA A 103 4.73 16.88 -11.75
CA ALA A 103 3.68 16.30 -12.57
C ALA A 103 3.06 15.10 -11.86
N PHE A 104 1.73 15.04 -11.87
CA PHE A 104 0.91 13.98 -11.25
C PHE A 104 1.05 13.77 -9.74
N ARG A 105 1.81 14.61 -9.01
CA ARG A 105 1.89 14.61 -7.55
C ARG A 105 0.60 15.10 -6.89
N THR A 106 -0.44 14.26 -6.93
CA THR A 106 -1.81 14.56 -6.48
C THR A 106 -2.42 13.34 -5.80
N TYR A 107 -3.36 13.57 -4.86
CA TYR A 107 -4.07 12.49 -4.17
C TYR A 107 -4.82 11.56 -5.12
N LYS A 108 -5.49 12.10 -6.15
CA LYS A 108 -6.26 11.30 -7.11
C LYS A 108 -5.36 10.36 -7.93
N HIS A 109 -4.20 10.85 -8.36
CA HIS A 109 -3.26 10.04 -9.12
C HIS A 109 -2.64 8.93 -8.26
N GLY A 110 -2.23 9.27 -7.03
CA GLY A 110 -1.78 8.29 -6.06
C GLY A 110 -2.84 7.22 -5.76
N ALA A 111 -4.09 7.63 -5.58
CA ALA A 111 -5.22 6.71 -5.38
C ALA A 111 -5.42 5.76 -6.57
N LEU A 112 -5.30 6.27 -7.80
CA LEU A 112 -5.41 5.45 -9.00
C LEU A 112 -4.32 4.37 -9.04
N HIS A 113 -3.06 4.75 -8.81
CA HIS A 113 -1.95 3.80 -8.79
C HIS A 113 -2.04 2.79 -7.63
N GLY A 114 -2.45 3.24 -6.45
CA GLY A 114 -2.72 2.36 -5.31
C GLY A 114 -3.86 1.38 -5.58
N PHE A 115 -4.93 1.82 -6.26
CA PHE A 115 -6.02 0.93 -6.71
C PHE A 115 -5.51 -0.10 -7.72
N ILE A 116 -4.70 0.32 -8.70
CA ILE A 116 -4.09 -0.59 -9.69
C ILE A 116 -3.20 -1.62 -9.00
N SER A 117 -2.34 -1.18 -8.07
CA SER A 117 -1.51 -2.06 -7.23
C SER A 117 -2.37 -3.08 -6.47
N GLY A 118 -3.46 -2.64 -5.84
CA GLY A 118 -4.41 -3.52 -5.18
C GLY A 118 -5.07 -4.54 -6.12
N LEU A 119 -5.58 -4.08 -7.26
CA LEU A 119 -6.39 -4.89 -8.16
C LEU A 119 -5.55 -5.88 -8.99
N PHE A 120 -4.38 -5.45 -9.45
CA PHE A 120 -3.55 -6.22 -10.38
C PHE A 120 -2.33 -6.87 -9.72
N PHE A 121 -2.02 -6.55 -8.46
CA PHE A 121 -0.93 -7.19 -7.72
C PHE A 121 -1.44 -7.90 -6.46
N ALA A 122 -2.04 -7.17 -5.52
CA ALA A 122 -2.48 -7.77 -4.25
C ALA A 122 -3.61 -8.81 -4.43
N PHE A 123 -4.64 -8.48 -5.20
CA PHE A 123 -5.76 -9.40 -5.45
C PHE A 123 -5.31 -10.73 -6.10
N PRO A 124 -4.54 -10.74 -7.20
CA PRO A 124 -4.07 -12.00 -7.79
C PRO A 124 -3.24 -12.84 -6.83
N MET A 125 -2.34 -12.23 -6.03
CA MET A 125 -1.55 -12.97 -5.03
C MET A 125 -2.45 -13.66 -4.00
N ILE A 126 -3.44 -12.94 -3.46
CA ILE A 126 -4.40 -13.47 -2.47
C ILE A 126 -5.30 -14.53 -3.11
N ALA A 127 -5.78 -14.29 -4.33
CA ALA A 127 -6.64 -15.22 -5.05
C ALA A 127 -5.89 -16.53 -5.37
N ILE A 128 -4.65 -16.46 -5.85
CA ILE A 128 -3.82 -17.63 -6.14
C ILE A 128 -3.64 -18.48 -4.87
N ASN A 129 -3.20 -17.87 -3.76
CA ASN A 129 -3.03 -18.59 -2.50
C ASN A 129 -4.36 -19.17 -2.00
N GLY A 130 -5.44 -18.38 -2.06
CA GLY A 130 -6.77 -18.82 -1.69
C GLY A 130 -7.28 -20.01 -2.52
N LEU A 131 -6.99 -20.04 -3.82
CA LEU A 131 -7.35 -21.16 -4.69
C LEU A 131 -6.57 -22.44 -4.32
N PHE A 132 -5.26 -22.34 -4.08
CA PHE A 132 -4.45 -23.49 -3.65
C PHE A 132 -4.87 -24.02 -2.27
N GLU A 133 -5.25 -23.13 -1.36
CA GLU A 133 -5.76 -23.46 -0.03
C GLU A 133 -7.25 -23.83 -0.02
N ARG A 134 -7.93 -23.83 -1.18
CA ARG A 134 -9.38 -24.10 -1.33
C ARG A 134 -10.25 -23.19 -0.44
N LYS A 135 -9.81 -21.95 -0.22
CA LYS A 135 -10.58 -20.92 0.46
C LYS A 135 -11.75 -20.48 -0.41
N SER A 136 -12.81 -19.97 0.24
CA SER A 136 -13.97 -19.46 -0.46
C SER A 136 -13.67 -18.14 -1.18
N TRP A 137 -14.45 -17.82 -2.22
CA TRP A 137 -14.38 -16.50 -2.85
C TRP A 137 -14.73 -15.36 -1.89
N LYS A 138 -15.52 -15.61 -0.83
CA LYS A 138 -15.78 -14.62 0.22
C LYS A 138 -14.49 -14.29 0.98
N TYR A 139 -13.73 -15.30 1.40
CA TYR A 139 -12.42 -15.09 2.02
C TYR A 139 -11.50 -14.28 1.09
N ILE A 140 -11.38 -14.71 -0.17
CA ILE A 140 -10.53 -14.04 -1.16
C ILE A 140 -10.93 -12.58 -1.32
N PHE A 141 -12.20 -12.26 -1.54
CA PHE A 141 -12.65 -10.89 -1.76
C PHE A 141 -12.59 -10.02 -0.51
N ILE A 142 -12.77 -10.57 0.70
CA ILE A 142 -12.60 -9.80 1.93
C ILE A 142 -11.14 -9.36 2.09
N HIS A 143 -10.19 -10.29 1.89
CA HIS A 143 -8.77 -9.98 2.00
C HIS A 143 -8.29 -9.08 0.86
N ALA A 144 -8.72 -9.34 -0.38
CA ALA A 144 -8.35 -8.52 -1.52
C ALA A 144 -8.97 -7.12 -1.46
N GLY A 145 -10.25 -7.00 -1.12
CA GLY A 145 -10.93 -5.71 -0.97
C GLY A 145 -10.28 -4.84 0.10
N TYR A 146 -9.89 -5.43 1.23
CA TYR A 146 -9.11 -4.76 2.26
C TYR A 146 -7.82 -4.14 1.71
N TRP A 147 -7.03 -4.92 0.96
CA TRP A 147 -5.78 -4.44 0.38
C TRP A 147 -5.99 -3.43 -0.74
N ILE A 148 -7.01 -3.60 -1.60
CA ILE A 148 -7.35 -2.63 -2.64
C ILE A 148 -7.64 -1.26 -2.02
N ILE A 149 -8.50 -1.21 -1.00
CA ILE A 149 -8.85 0.04 -0.32
C ILE A 149 -7.64 0.61 0.42
N THR A 150 -6.87 -0.23 1.13
CA THR A 150 -5.68 0.19 1.86
C THR A 150 -4.64 0.81 0.94
N LEU A 151 -4.31 0.14 -0.17
CA LEU A 151 -3.33 0.62 -1.15
C LEU A 151 -3.83 1.89 -1.86
N THR A 152 -5.12 1.98 -2.16
CA THR A 152 -5.73 3.20 -2.73
C THR A 152 -5.48 4.42 -1.83
N PHE A 153 -5.80 4.32 -0.53
CA PHE A 153 -5.57 5.44 0.39
C PHE A 153 -4.08 5.68 0.67
N MET A 154 -3.29 4.61 0.79
CA MET A 154 -1.85 4.68 0.99
C MET A 154 -1.17 5.43 -0.16
N GLY A 155 -1.44 5.04 -1.41
CA GLY A 155 -0.93 5.69 -2.60
C GLY A 155 -1.37 7.15 -2.72
N ALA A 156 -2.63 7.46 -2.35
CA ALA A 156 -3.13 8.83 -2.33
C ALA A 156 -2.29 9.73 -1.41
N ILE A 157 -2.03 9.28 -0.18
CA ILE A 157 -1.24 10.03 0.81
C ILE A 157 0.20 10.20 0.30
N ILE A 158 0.85 9.12 -0.13
CA ILE A 158 2.26 9.14 -0.53
C ILE A 158 2.48 10.06 -1.74
N CYS A 159 1.61 10.01 -2.74
CA CYS A 159 1.75 10.83 -3.94
C CYS A 159 1.35 12.30 -3.71
N GLY A 160 0.22 12.52 -3.01
CA GLY A 160 -0.42 13.82 -2.88
C GLY A 160 0.15 14.70 -1.78
N TRP A 161 0.70 14.12 -0.72
CA TRP A 161 1.33 14.87 0.37
C TRP A 161 2.79 15.18 0.03
N LYS A 162 3.02 16.42 -0.39
CA LYS A 162 4.36 16.95 -0.70
C LYS A 162 5.11 17.38 0.55
#